data_AF-A0A7T5UT30-F1
#
_entry.id   AF-A0A7T5UT30-F1
#
_cell.length_a   1.000
_cell.length_b   1.000
_cell.length_c   1.000
_cell.angle_alpha   90.00
_cell.angle_beta   90.00
_cell.angle_gamma   90.00
#
_symmetry.space_group_name_H-M   'P 1'
#
loop_
_entity.id
_entity.type
_entity.pdbx_description
1 polymer ?
#
loop_
_entity_poly.entity_id
_entity_poly.type
_entity_poly.pdbx_seq_one_letter_code
_entity_poly.pdbx_strand_id
1 'polypeptide(L)' 'MTDYQKGQIWGALRKAWKGYRIAKVQGDNARMKEYATRIKTLQGQLGVPQASFPNIGL' A
#
# COMPACT_ATOMS: atom_id res chain seq x y z
N MET A 1 7.96 6.96 16.83
CA MET A 1 8.57 6.33 15.63
C MET A 1 9.83 7.10 15.27
N THR A 2 10.98 6.43 15.20
CA THR A 2 12.26 7.06 14.84
C THR A 2 12.31 7.33 13.32
N ASP A 3 13.18 8.22 12.87
CA ASP A 3 13.31 8.51 11.43
C ASP A 3 13.79 7.29 10.63
N TYR A 4 14.58 6.40 11.25
CA TYR A 4 14.93 5.10 10.67
C TYR A 4 13.69 4.22 10.41
N GLN A 5 12.78 4.12 11.38
CA GLN A 5 11.53 3.38 11.23
C GLN A 5 10.62 3.99 10.16
N LYS A 6 10.53 5.33 10.10
CA LYS A 6 9.80 6.03 9.02
C LYS A 6 10.38 5.68 7.66
N GLY A 7 11.70 5.68 7.52
CA GLY A 7 12.39 5.29 6.27
C GLY A 7 12.07 3.86 5.84
N GLN A 8 12.03 2.92 6.78
CA GLN A 8 11.62 1.54 6.50
C GLN A 8 10.16 1.45 6.03
N ILE A 9 9.25 2.20 6.65
CA ILE A 9 7.83 2.21 6.27
C ILE A 9 7.63 2.85 4.90
N TRP A 10 8.34 3.92 4.57
CA TRP A 10 8.36 4.46 3.20
C TRP A 10 8.88 3.45 2.17
N GLY A 11 9.94 2.71 2.51
CA GLY A 11 10.44 1.62 1.67
C GLY A 11 9.41 0.51 1.47
N ALA A 12 8.71 0.10 2.54
CA ALA A 12 7.63 -0.88 2.48
C ALA A 12 6.44 -0.36 1.66
N LEU A 13 6.09 0.92 1.80
CA LEU A 13 5.00 1.57 1.06
C LEU A 13 5.29 1.55 -0.44
N ARG A 14 6.52 1.91 -0.84
CA ARG A 14 6.95 1.86 -2.24
C ARG A 14 6.89 0.44 -2.82
N LYS A 15 7.25 -0.58 -2.03
CA LYS A 15 7.13 -1.99 -2.43
C LYS A 15 5.67 -2.43 -2.58
N ALA A 16 4.80 -2.04 -1.64
CA ALA A 16 3.37 -2.38 -1.69
C ALA A 16 2.68 -1.77 -2.92
N TRP A 17 2.99 -0.51 -3.27
CA TRP A 17 2.51 0.12 -4.49
C TRP A 17 2.96 -0.60 -5.77
N LYS A 18 4.21 -1.08 -5.82
CA LYS A 18 4.72 -1.87 -6.94
C LYS A 18 3.94 -3.19 -7.06
N GLY A 19 3.72 -3.88 -5.94
CA GLY A 19 2.92 -5.11 -5.89
C GLY A 19 1.49 -4.90 -6.39
N TYR A 20 0.83 -3.84 -5.92
CA TYR A 20 -0.52 -3.47 -6.36
C TYR A 20 -0.59 -3.25 -7.88
N ARG A 21 0.37 -2.53 -8.46
CA ARG A 21 0.43 -2.31 -9.92
C ARG A 21 0.59 -3.63 -10.69
N ILE A 22 1.44 -4.54 -10.21
CA ILE A 22 1.65 -5.84 -10.85
C ILE A 22 0.36 -6.68 -10.76
N ALA A 23 -0.26 -6.76 -9.58
CA ALA A 23 -1.52 -7.47 -9.38
C ALA A 23 -2.64 -6.91 -10.27
N LYS A 24 -2.72 -5.58 -10.41
CA LYS A 24 -3.66 -4.92 -11.32
C LYS A 24 -3.45 -5.33 -12.77
N VAL A 25 -2.20 -5.37 -13.24
CA VAL A 25 -1.88 -5.80 -14.61
C VAL A 25 -2.21 -7.29 -14.83
N GLN A 26 -2.05 -8.11 -13.79
CA GLN A 26 -2.39 -9.54 -13.82
C GLN A 26 -3.89 -9.83 -13.65
N GLY A 27 -4.71 -8.81 -13.34
CA GLY A 27 -6.13 -9.00 -13.02
C GLY A 27 -6.38 -9.73 -11.69
N ASP A 28 -5.36 -9.82 -10.82
CA ASP A 28 -5.44 -10.51 -9.54
C ASP A 28 -6.04 -9.59 -8.46
N ASN A 29 -7.37 -9.58 -8.40
CA ASN A 29 -8.12 -8.75 -7.45
C ASN A 29 -7.85 -9.11 -5.98
N ALA A 30 -7.50 -10.36 -5.67
CA ALA A 30 -7.19 -10.77 -4.30
C ALA A 30 -5.90 -10.12 -3.82
N ARG A 31 -4.82 -10.23 -4.61
CA ARG A 31 -3.56 -9.56 -4.32
C ARG A 31 -3.68 -8.04 -4.34
N MET A 32 -4.48 -7.47 -5.24
CA MET A 32 -4.77 -6.04 -5.23
C MET A 32 -5.36 -5.59 -3.88
N LYS A 33 -6.32 -6.33 -3.32
CA LYS A 33 -6.92 -6.04 -2.00
C LYS A 33 -5.91 -6.16 -0.87
N GLU A 34 -5.05 -7.17 -0.88
CA GLU A 34 -3.98 -7.32 0.12
C GLU A 34 -3.00 -6.14 0.07
N TYR A 35 -2.53 -5.76 -1.12
CA TYR A 35 -1.61 -4.63 -1.25
C TYR A 35 -2.28 -3.30 -0.90
N ALA A 36 -3.53 -3.08 -1.31
CA ALA A 36 -4.29 -1.87 -0.97
C ALA A 36 -4.48 -1.73 0.54
N THR A 37 -4.84 -2.81 1.23
CA THR A 37 -4.96 -2.84 2.70
C THR A 37 -3.62 -2.50 3.34
N ARG A 38 -2.53 -3.10 2.86
CA ARG A 38 -1.18 -2.82 3.36
C ARG A 38 -0.76 -1.38 3.12
N ILE A 39 -1.10 -0.80 1.97
CA ILE A 39 -0.85 0.62 1.66
C ILE A 39 -1.58 1.52 2.68
N LYS A 40 -2.88 1.30 2.92
CA LYS A 40 -3.65 2.09 3.90
C LYS A 40 -3.06 1.99 5.31
N THR A 41 -2.66 0.80 5.73
CA THR A 41 -1.99 0.59 7.03
C THR A 41 -0.69 1.36 7.13
N LEU A 42 0.19 1.27 6.12
CA LEU A 42 1.48 1.96 6.12
C LEU A 42 1.31 3.49 6.06
N GLN A 43 0.33 3.98 5.30
CA GLN A 43 -0.02 5.41 5.27
C GLN A 43 -0.53 5.91 6.62
N GLY A 44 -1.39 5.11 7.29
CA GLY A 44 -1.85 5.41 8.66
C GLY A 44 -0.70 5.46 9.67
N GLN A 45 0.25 4.53 9.57
CA GLN A 45 1.45 4.53 10.42
C GLN A 45 2.36 5.75 10.18
N LEU A 46 2.40 6.27 8.94
CA LEU A 46 3.12 7.49 8.59
C LEU A 46 2.33 8.77 8.91
N GLY A 47 1.05 8.67 9.25
CA GLY A 47 0.17 9.82 9.44
C GLY A 47 -0.13 10.59 8.15
N VAL A 48 0.02 9.95 6.98
CA VAL A 48 -0.28 10.56 5.68
C VAL A 48 -1.68 10.16 5.20
N PRO A 49 -2.30 10.95 4.30
CA PRO A 49 -3.59 10.60 3.74
C PRO A 49 -3.60 9.20 3.12
N GLN A 50 -4.60 8.40 3.48
CA GLN A 50 -4.79 7.06 2.93
C GLN A 50 -5.30 7.12 1.48
N ALA A 51 -4.75 6.27 0.62
CA ALA A 51 -5.21 6.15 -0.76
C ALA A 51 -6.55 5.42 -0.85
N SER A 52 -7.36 5.81 -1.82
CA SER A 52 -8.62 5.16 -2.17
C SER A 52 -8.41 4.20 -3.35
N PHE A 53 -9.09 3.06 -3.32
CA PHE A 53 -9.01 1.98 -4.29
C PHE A 53 -10.41 1.59 -4.82
N PRO A 54 -11.11 2.51 -5.50
CA PRO A 54 -12.50 2.31 -5.94
C PRO A 54 -12.66 1.09 -6.87
N ASN A 55 -11.62 0.77 -7.64
CA ASN A 55 -11.60 -0.37 -8.57
C ASN A 55 -11.74 -1.75 -7.90
N ILE A 56 -11.53 -1.83 -6.58
CA ILE A 56 -11.64 -3.08 -5.79
C ILE A 56 -12.54 -2.90 -4.57
N GLY A 57 -13.30 -1.80 -4.51
CA GLY A 57 -14.24 -1.47 -3.43
C GLY A 57 -13.59 -1.10 -2.10
N LEU A 58 -12.41 -0.47 -2.10
CA LEU A 58 -11.62 -0.13 -0.90
C LEU A 58 -11.17 1.34 -0.82
#